data_AF-A0A7X7Q8F0-F1
#
_entry.id   AF-A0A7X7Q8F0-F1
#
_cell.length_a   1.000
_cell.length_b   1.000
_cell.length_c   1.000
_cell.angle_alpha   90.00
_cell.angle_beta   90.00
_cell.angle_gamma   90.00
#
_symmetry.space_group_name_H-M   'P 1'
#
loop_
_entity.id
_entity.type
_entity.pdbx_description
1 polymer ?
#
loop_
_entity_poly.entity_id
_entity_poly.type
_entity_poly.pdbx_seq_one_letter_code
_entity_poly.pdbx_strand_id
1 'polypeptide(L)'
;MLVMWVWAVWGATVVVAAVVQRLWVPRLRTPRIDDGETPPDFSGLGAPRFVLAAAALAAGAGWVFFAAPPHQWLAWVGFVAIGAPLVIVDAATTYLPNQLMYPLWGWVAAGLVVVLLFDPTASLGAALGALAGYGAFWLVWRTSSSFGFGDVRLAAAVGAVAGMSGVTAWVLAFVVGTALGAVAAIVAALRKRSTLPYGPWLWLGPIVALALN
;
A
#
# COMPACT_ATOMS: atom_id res chain seq x y z
N MET A 1 -7.88 -25.82 -12.76
CA MET A 1 -7.26 -25.80 -11.40
C MET A 1 -6.76 -24.42 -11.02
N LEU A 2 -5.97 -23.73 -11.85
CA LEU A 2 -5.44 -22.38 -11.57
C LEU A 2 -6.52 -21.33 -11.26
N VAL A 3 -7.62 -21.31 -12.01
CA VAL A 3 -8.75 -20.38 -11.78
C VAL A 3 -9.35 -20.50 -10.38
N MET A 4 -9.47 -21.73 -9.84
CA MET A 4 -9.99 -21.95 -8.49
C MET A 4 -9.05 -21.37 -7.42
N TRP A 5 -7.74 -21.48 -7.64
CA TRP A 5 -6.74 -20.89 -6.74
C TRP A 5 -6.75 -19.37 -6.75
N VAL A 6 -7.00 -18.73 -7.91
CA VAL A 6 -7.15 -17.27 -7.99
C VAL A 6 -8.29 -16.80 -7.09
N TRP A 7 -9.47 -17.43 -7.19
CA TRP A 7 -10.62 -17.06 -6.35
C TRP A 7 -10.36 -17.30 -4.86
N ALA A 8 -9.66 -18.39 -4.51
CA ALA A 8 -9.29 -18.68 -3.13
C ALA A 8 -8.33 -17.61 -2.56
N VAL A 9 -7.28 -17.24 -3.31
CA VAL A 9 -6.31 -16.21 -2.90
C VAL A 9 -6.96 -14.83 -2.84
N TRP A 10 -7.79 -14.50 -3.82
CA TRP A 10 -8.57 -13.25 -3.85
C TRP A 10 -9.48 -13.16 -2.62
N GLY A 11 -10.30 -14.18 -2.36
CA GLY A 11 -11.21 -14.22 -1.23
C GLY A 11 -10.47 -14.15 0.11
N ALA A 12 -9.37 -14.88 0.26
CA ALA A 12 -8.53 -14.83 1.46
C ALA A 12 -7.95 -13.42 1.69
N THR A 13 -7.50 -12.74 0.63
CA THR A 13 -6.97 -11.37 0.70
C THR A 13 -8.02 -10.39 1.22
N VAL A 14 -9.25 -10.47 0.70
CA VAL A 14 -10.38 -9.64 1.14
C VAL A 14 -10.73 -9.91 2.60
N VAL A 15 -10.80 -11.17 2.99
CA VAL A 15 -11.09 -11.57 4.38
C VAL A 15 -10.01 -11.07 5.32
N VAL A 16 -8.73 -11.23 4.98
CA VAL A 16 -7.61 -10.74 5.81
C VAL A 16 -7.67 -9.22 5.96
N ALA A 17 -7.92 -8.47 4.89
CA ALA A 17 -8.09 -7.02 4.97
C ALA A 17 -9.22 -6.62 5.92
N ALA A 18 -10.39 -7.27 5.81
CA ALA A 18 -11.53 -7.02 6.68
C ALA A 18 -11.22 -7.36 8.16
N VAL A 19 -10.53 -8.49 8.40
CA VAL A 19 -10.13 -8.93 9.74
C VAL A 19 -9.12 -7.98 10.36
N VAL A 20 -8.09 -7.56 9.62
CA VAL A 20 -7.10 -6.57 10.06
C VAL A 20 -7.81 -5.26 10.41
N GLN A 21 -8.70 -4.77 9.54
CA GLN A 21 -9.46 -3.55 9.79
C GLN A 21 -10.36 -3.67 11.04
N ARG A 22 -11.03 -4.80 11.23
CA ARG A 22 -11.99 -4.99 12.33
C ARG A 22 -11.31 -5.24 13.67
N LEU A 23 -10.26 -6.05 13.68
CA LEU A 23 -9.67 -6.58 14.91
C LEU A 23 -8.35 -5.92 15.27
N TRP A 24 -7.54 -5.51 14.30
CA TRP A 24 -6.23 -4.95 14.60
C TRP A 24 -6.23 -3.42 14.65
N VAL A 25 -6.79 -2.75 13.64
CA VAL A 25 -6.76 -1.28 13.53
C VAL A 25 -7.23 -0.57 14.81
N PRO A 26 -8.35 -0.93 15.46
CA PRO A 26 -8.81 -0.27 16.69
C PRO A 26 -7.88 -0.40 17.90
N ARG A 27 -6.94 -1.35 17.83
CA ARG A 27 -6.00 -1.71 18.89
C ARG A 27 -4.58 -1.22 18.58
N LEU A 28 -4.42 -0.43 17.52
CA LEU A 28 -3.14 0.21 17.23
C LEU A 28 -2.76 1.15 18.37
N ARG A 29 -1.46 1.19 18.67
CA ARG A 29 -0.91 2.05 19.71
C ARG A 29 -0.74 3.43 19.11
N THR A 30 -1.29 4.41 19.79
CA THR A 30 -1.11 5.81 19.44
C THR A 30 0.37 6.19 19.61
N PRO A 31 1.01 6.79 18.59
CA PRO A 31 2.38 7.26 18.73
C PRO A 31 2.45 8.40 19.74
N ARG A 32 3.61 8.54 20.39
CA ARG A 32 3.91 9.73 21.19
C ARG A 32 4.22 10.87 20.22
N ILE A 33 3.44 11.95 20.28
CA ILE A 33 3.64 13.16 19.48
C ILE A 33 4.20 14.26 20.39
N ASP A 34 4.97 15.17 19.81
CA ASP A 34 5.49 16.36 20.48
C ASP A 34 4.34 17.27 20.97
N ASP A 35 4.65 18.09 21.97
CA ASP A 35 3.66 18.89 22.69
C ASP A 35 2.91 19.86 21.77
N GLY A 36 1.60 19.66 21.59
CA GLY A 36 0.69 20.58 20.88
C GLY A 36 -0.16 19.97 19.76
N GLU A 37 0.19 18.78 19.27
CA GLU A 37 -0.60 18.08 18.25
C GLU A 37 -1.53 17.02 18.86
N THR A 38 -2.73 16.89 18.30
CA THR A 38 -3.69 15.85 18.71
C THR A 38 -3.27 14.50 18.13
N PRO A 39 -3.03 13.48 18.96
CA PRO A 39 -2.65 12.16 18.49
C PRO A 39 -3.75 11.48 17.65
N PRO A 40 -3.41 10.63 16.67
CA PRO A 40 -4.40 9.94 15.87
C PRO A 40 -5.21 8.96 16.72
N ASP A 41 -6.53 9.02 16.59
CA ASP A 41 -7.45 8.07 17.22
C ASP A 41 -7.82 6.95 16.25
N PHE A 42 -7.46 5.72 16.62
CA PHE A 42 -7.75 4.53 15.83
C PHE A 42 -8.98 3.76 16.32
N SER A 43 -9.49 4.04 17.52
CA SER A 43 -10.50 3.22 18.20
C SER A 43 -11.81 3.07 17.41
N GLY A 44 -12.23 4.14 16.73
CA GLY A 44 -13.43 4.16 15.88
C GLY A 44 -13.26 3.50 14.51
N LEU A 45 -12.03 3.19 14.09
CA LEU A 45 -11.74 2.69 12.73
C LEU A 45 -12.11 1.21 12.52
N GLY A 46 -12.58 0.52 13.57
CA GLY A 46 -13.11 -0.85 13.48
C GLY A 46 -14.60 -0.91 13.12
N ALA A 47 -15.27 0.24 12.94
CA ALA A 47 -16.69 0.31 12.63
C ALA A 47 -17.00 -0.38 11.28
N PRO A 48 -18.22 -0.92 11.07
CA PRO A 48 -18.58 -1.66 9.86
C PRO A 48 -18.28 -0.92 8.56
N ARG A 49 -18.49 0.39 8.51
CA ARG A 49 -18.19 1.21 7.31
C ARG A 49 -16.73 1.11 6.87
N PHE A 50 -15.79 1.10 7.81
CA PHE A 50 -14.36 1.01 7.49
C PHE A 50 -13.97 -0.41 7.11
N VAL A 51 -14.57 -1.41 7.76
CA VAL A 51 -14.38 -2.83 7.38
C VAL A 51 -14.87 -3.08 5.96
N LEU A 52 -16.06 -2.57 5.61
CA LEU A 52 -16.60 -2.65 4.26
C LEU A 52 -15.73 -1.90 3.25
N ALA A 53 -15.21 -0.72 3.60
CA ALA A 53 -14.27 0.01 2.76
C ALA A 53 -12.97 -0.79 2.54
N ALA A 54 -12.42 -1.41 3.58
CA ALA A 54 -11.20 -2.22 3.49
C ALA A 54 -11.42 -3.45 2.60
N ALA A 55 -12.54 -4.14 2.81
CA ALA A 55 -12.94 -5.28 2.01
C ALA A 55 -13.15 -4.88 0.54
N ALA A 56 -13.81 -3.75 0.28
CA ALA A 56 -14.06 -3.26 -1.09
C ALA A 56 -12.75 -2.85 -1.79
N LEU A 57 -11.85 -2.13 -1.11
CA LEU A 57 -10.54 -1.78 -1.65
C LEU A 57 -9.71 -3.02 -1.94
N ALA A 58 -9.65 -3.97 -1.02
CA ALA A 58 -8.94 -5.24 -1.22
C ALA A 58 -9.56 -6.09 -2.34
N ALA A 59 -10.89 -6.11 -2.45
CA ALA A 59 -11.62 -6.83 -3.50
C ALA A 59 -11.33 -6.24 -4.87
N GLY A 60 -11.41 -4.90 -4.98
CA GLY A 60 -11.07 -4.17 -6.19
C GLY A 60 -9.62 -4.37 -6.59
N ALA A 61 -8.68 -4.14 -5.66
CA ALA A 61 -7.25 -4.34 -5.87
C ALA A 61 -6.86 -5.80 -6.13
N GLY A 62 -7.66 -6.76 -5.65
CA GLY A 62 -7.43 -8.19 -5.87
C GLY A 62 -7.48 -8.61 -7.34
N TRP A 63 -7.92 -7.73 -8.24
CA TRP A 63 -7.79 -7.93 -9.69
C TRP A 63 -6.33 -8.27 -10.09
N VAL A 64 -5.33 -7.80 -9.32
CA VAL A 64 -3.89 -8.09 -9.55
C VAL A 64 -3.59 -9.59 -9.62
N PHE A 65 -4.36 -10.46 -8.95
CA PHE A 65 -4.13 -11.91 -8.99
C PHE A 65 -4.51 -12.56 -10.33
N PHE A 66 -5.28 -11.85 -11.17
CA PHE A 66 -5.61 -12.28 -12.52
C PHE A 66 -4.55 -11.85 -13.55
N ALA A 67 -3.77 -10.81 -13.24
CA ALA A 67 -2.74 -10.27 -14.15
C ALA A 67 -1.31 -10.66 -13.77
N ALA A 68 -1.01 -10.76 -12.46
CA ALA A 68 0.30 -11.15 -11.99
C ALA A 68 0.51 -12.68 -12.09
N PRO A 69 1.72 -13.13 -12.42
CA PRO A 69 2.03 -14.55 -12.43
C PRO A 69 1.97 -15.15 -11.00
N PRO A 70 1.61 -16.44 -10.84
CA PRO A 70 1.34 -17.04 -9.52
C PRO A 70 2.47 -16.94 -8.49
N HIS A 71 3.73 -16.98 -8.93
CA HIS A 71 4.89 -16.87 -8.05
C HIS A 71 5.00 -15.49 -7.37
N GLN A 72 4.32 -14.45 -7.88
CA GLN A 72 4.26 -13.11 -7.30
C GLN A 72 3.09 -12.91 -6.34
N TRP A 73 2.11 -13.83 -6.30
CA TRP A 73 0.87 -13.64 -5.56
C TRP A 73 1.10 -13.42 -4.07
N LEU A 74 2.08 -14.08 -3.45
CA LEU A 74 2.32 -13.93 -2.01
C LEU A 74 2.72 -12.49 -1.64
N ALA A 75 3.54 -11.83 -2.47
CA ALA A 75 3.90 -10.43 -2.28
C ALA A 75 2.68 -9.51 -2.44
N TRP A 76 1.85 -9.77 -3.47
CA TRP A 76 0.61 -9.03 -3.71
C TRP A 76 -0.44 -9.23 -2.60
N VAL A 77 -0.57 -10.43 -2.02
CA VAL A 77 -1.45 -10.68 -0.88
C VAL A 77 -1.07 -9.78 0.29
N GLY A 78 0.21 -9.73 0.66
CA GLY A 78 0.68 -8.87 1.73
C GLY A 78 0.43 -7.39 1.45
N PHE A 79 0.78 -6.94 0.24
CA PHE A 79 0.60 -5.56 -0.20
C PHE A 79 -0.86 -5.13 -0.22
N VAL A 80 -1.77 -5.98 -0.69
CA VAL A 80 -3.20 -5.65 -0.80
C VAL A 80 -3.91 -5.81 0.54
N ALA A 81 -3.74 -6.95 1.22
CA ALA A 81 -4.48 -7.28 2.43
C ALA A 81 -4.13 -6.36 3.62
N ILE A 82 -2.86 -5.96 3.74
CA ILE A 82 -2.41 -5.07 4.82
C ILE A 82 -2.44 -3.60 4.35
N GLY A 83 -2.17 -3.36 3.07
CA GLY A 83 -2.18 -2.01 2.49
C GLY A 83 -3.57 -1.37 2.47
N ALA A 84 -4.64 -2.12 2.18
CA ALA A 84 -6.00 -1.57 2.18
C ALA A 84 -6.42 -0.99 3.56
N PRO A 85 -6.26 -1.70 4.69
CA PRO A 85 -6.45 -1.11 6.02
C PRO A 85 -5.50 0.06 6.30
N LEU A 86 -4.24 -0.06 5.90
CA LEU A 86 -3.22 0.98 6.11
C LEU A 86 -3.62 2.31 5.45
N VAL A 87 -4.12 2.29 4.21
CA VAL A 87 -4.56 3.51 3.51
C VAL A 87 -5.90 4.03 4.00
N ILE A 88 -6.74 3.19 4.61
CA ILE A 88 -7.96 3.66 5.31
C ILE A 88 -7.59 4.42 6.58
N VAL A 89 -6.61 3.92 7.33
CA VAL A 89 -6.07 4.64 8.49
C VAL A 89 -5.49 5.98 8.03
N ASP A 90 -4.67 5.98 6.97
CA ASP A 90 -4.11 7.21 6.43
C ASP A 90 -5.21 8.19 5.96
N ALA A 91 -6.23 7.69 5.26
CA ALA A 91 -7.39 8.48 4.83
C ALA A 91 -8.15 9.14 5.99
N ALA A 92 -8.18 8.48 7.16
CA ALA A 92 -8.91 8.95 8.33
C ALA A 92 -8.07 9.83 9.27
N THR A 93 -6.75 9.57 9.36
CA THR A 93 -5.88 10.18 10.39
C THR A 93 -4.64 10.85 9.84
N THR A 94 -4.41 10.83 8.51
CA THR A 94 -3.18 11.33 7.86
C THR A 94 -1.88 10.73 8.42
N TYR A 95 -1.99 9.51 8.97
CA TYR A 95 -0.90 8.84 9.65
C TYR A 95 -0.81 7.38 9.19
N LEU A 96 0.41 6.97 8.83
CA LEU A 96 0.72 5.60 8.42
C LEU A 96 1.40 4.84 9.58
N PRO A 97 0.66 4.00 10.34
CA PRO A 97 1.18 3.34 11.53
C PRO A 97 2.22 2.25 11.21
N ASN A 98 3.34 2.31 11.91
CA ASN A 98 4.44 1.34 11.79
C ASN A 98 3.99 -0.10 12.06
N GLN A 99 3.01 -0.24 12.97
CA GLN A 99 2.43 -1.52 13.34
C GLN A 99 1.71 -2.23 12.19
N LEU A 100 1.29 -1.51 11.13
CA LEU A 100 0.80 -2.11 9.88
C LEU A 100 1.87 -2.10 8.79
N MET A 101 2.74 -1.09 8.76
CA MET A 101 3.83 -1.00 7.78
C MET A 101 4.83 -2.16 7.89
N TYR A 102 5.28 -2.54 9.09
CA TYR A 102 6.25 -3.62 9.25
C TYR A 102 5.69 -5.00 8.84
N PRO A 103 4.47 -5.40 9.22
CA PRO A 103 3.84 -6.60 8.68
C PRO A 103 3.71 -6.57 7.16
N LEU A 104 3.34 -5.42 6.58
CA LEU A 104 3.26 -5.25 5.14
C LEU A 104 4.61 -5.55 4.48
N TRP A 105 5.69 -4.93 4.98
CA TRP A 105 7.04 -5.18 4.49
C TRP A 105 7.48 -6.63 4.67
N GLY A 106 7.24 -7.22 5.85
CA GLY A 106 7.59 -8.60 6.13
C GLY A 106 6.89 -9.57 5.18
N TRP A 107 5.62 -9.32 4.88
CA TRP A 107 4.84 -10.16 3.97
C TRP A 107 5.27 -10.01 2.52
N VAL A 108 5.53 -8.77 2.08
CA VAL A 108 6.09 -8.50 0.74
C VAL A 108 7.45 -9.18 0.61
N ALA A 109 8.34 -9.03 1.60
CA ALA A 109 9.66 -9.65 1.59
C ALA A 109 9.59 -11.19 1.56
N ALA A 110 8.69 -11.81 2.32
CA ALA A 110 8.44 -13.24 2.25
C ALA A 110 7.96 -13.67 0.84
N GLY A 111 7.10 -12.86 0.22
CA GLY A 111 6.71 -13.02 -1.18
C GLY A 111 7.90 -12.94 -2.14
N LEU A 112 8.82 -11.99 -1.94
CA LEU A 112 10.03 -11.87 -2.77
C LEU A 112 10.96 -13.07 -2.63
N VAL A 113 11.05 -13.70 -1.45
CA VAL A 113 11.79 -14.97 -1.29
C VAL A 113 11.18 -16.05 -2.16
N VAL A 114 9.84 -16.12 -2.28
CA VAL A 114 9.18 -17.05 -3.20
C VAL A 114 9.50 -16.68 -4.64
N VAL A 115 9.38 -15.40 -5.02
CA VAL A 115 9.71 -14.93 -6.37
C VAL A 115 11.15 -15.30 -6.74
N LEU A 116 12.12 -15.15 -5.83
CA LEU A 116 13.53 -15.49 -6.06
C LEU A 116 13.73 -16.96 -6.49
N LEU A 117 12.90 -17.88 -6.01
CA LEU A 117 13.00 -19.31 -6.34
C LEU A 117 12.53 -19.62 -7.78
N PHE A 118 11.69 -18.77 -8.37
CA PHE A 118 11.08 -19.00 -9.69
C PHE A 118 11.58 -18.00 -10.75
N ASP A 119 11.85 -16.76 -10.36
CA ASP A 119 12.32 -15.67 -11.20
C ASP A 119 13.29 -14.76 -10.39
N PRO A 120 14.59 -15.11 -10.35
CA PRO A 120 15.60 -14.32 -9.66
C PRO A 120 15.72 -12.89 -10.19
N THR A 121 15.47 -12.67 -11.48
CA THR A 121 15.54 -11.35 -12.11
C THR A 121 14.41 -10.46 -11.61
N ALA A 122 13.17 -10.96 -11.55
CA ALA A 122 12.04 -10.24 -10.96
C ALA A 122 12.27 -9.94 -9.47
N SER A 123 12.84 -10.89 -8.71
CA SER A 123 13.18 -10.66 -7.30
C SER A 123 14.25 -9.58 -7.12
N LEU A 124 15.27 -9.55 -7.99
CA LEU A 124 16.29 -8.50 -7.98
C LEU A 124 15.66 -7.15 -8.37
N GLY A 125 14.80 -7.13 -9.39
CA GLY A 125 14.04 -5.96 -9.80
C GLY A 125 13.19 -5.39 -8.67
N ALA A 126 12.56 -6.25 -7.88
CA ALA A 126 11.82 -5.86 -6.69
C ALA A 126 12.72 -5.26 -5.60
N ALA A 127 13.86 -5.87 -5.30
CA ALA A 127 14.79 -5.36 -4.30
C ALA A 127 15.34 -3.98 -4.70
N LEU A 128 15.78 -3.82 -5.95
CA LEU A 128 16.24 -2.55 -6.49
C LEU A 128 15.10 -1.52 -6.55
N GLY A 129 13.89 -1.95 -6.94
CA GLY A 129 12.71 -1.11 -6.98
C GLY A 129 12.33 -0.58 -5.60
N ALA A 130 12.44 -1.41 -4.55
CA ALA A 130 12.21 -1.01 -3.17
C ALA A 130 13.23 0.03 -2.70
N LEU A 131 14.52 -0.20 -2.97
CA LEU A 131 15.61 0.72 -2.63
C LEU A 131 15.46 2.06 -3.37
N ALA A 132 15.17 2.02 -4.68
CA ALA A 132 14.96 3.21 -5.48
C ALA A 132 13.73 4.00 -5.01
N GLY A 133 12.62 3.32 -4.73
CA GLY A 133 11.38 3.95 -4.27
C GLY A 133 11.55 4.62 -2.91
N TYR A 134 12.13 3.89 -1.95
CA TYR A 134 12.46 4.43 -0.63
C TYR A 134 13.45 5.60 -0.75
N GLY A 135 14.54 5.44 -1.49
CA GLY A 135 15.60 6.43 -1.63
C GLY A 135 15.11 7.73 -2.27
N ALA A 136 14.29 7.63 -3.32
CA ALA A 136 13.70 8.79 -3.98
C ALA A 136 12.79 9.58 -3.01
N PHE A 137 11.86 8.89 -2.34
CA PHE A 137 10.96 9.55 -1.39
C PHE A 137 11.69 10.08 -0.16
N TRP A 138 12.73 9.38 0.31
CA TRP A 138 13.57 9.82 1.42
C TRP A 138 14.29 11.12 1.08
N LEU A 139 14.82 11.25 -0.14
CA LEU A 139 15.48 12.47 -0.59
C LEU A 139 14.49 13.65 -0.65
N VAL A 140 13.28 13.42 -1.17
CA VAL A 140 12.22 14.44 -1.20
C VAL A 140 11.83 14.83 0.23
N TRP A 141 11.59 13.85 1.11
CA TRP A 141 11.30 14.10 2.52
C TRP A 141 12.41 14.87 3.23
N ARG A 142 13.69 14.64 2.88
CA ARG A 142 14.81 15.35 3.51
C ARG A 142 14.92 16.81 3.07
N THR A 143 14.40 17.13 1.88
CA THR A 143 14.52 18.45 1.25
C THR A 143 13.21 19.24 1.26
N SER A 144 12.08 18.61 1.60
CA SER A 144 10.74 19.18 1.59
C SER A 144 9.94 18.76 2.82
N SER A 145 9.12 19.67 3.34
CA SER A 145 8.12 19.39 4.38
C SER A 145 6.80 18.80 3.82
N SER A 146 6.74 18.50 2.52
CA SER A 146 5.50 18.12 1.84
C SER A 146 5.03 16.68 2.12
N PHE A 147 5.91 15.79 2.57
CA PHE A 147 5.58 14.37 2.77
C PHE A 147 5.82 13.91 4.20
N GLY A 148 5.01 12.96 4.66
CA GLY A 148 5.28 12.25 5.90
C GLY A 148 6.33 11.16 5.69
N PHE A 149 7.11 10.84 6.72
CA PHE A 149 8.02 9.68 6.68
C PHE A 149 7.27 8.34 6.49
N GLY A 150 5.95 8.33 6.74
CA GLY A 150 5.07 7.23 6.37
C GLY A 150 5.09 6.92 4.86
N ASP A 151 5.02 7.95 4.02
CA ASP A 151 4.97 7.80 2.56
C ASP A 151 6.28 7.23 2.01
N VAL A 152 7.42 7.67 2.57
CA VAL A 152 8.75 7.13 2.26
C VAL A 152 8.81 5.62 2.46
N ARG A 153 8.16 5.15 3.53
CA ARG A 153 8.15 3.72 3.87
C ARG A 153 7.19 2.93 3.00
N LEU A 154 6.04 3.52 2.66
CA LEU A 154 5.13 2.92 1.71
C LEU A 154 5.76 2.82 0.31
N ALA A 155 6.54 3.83 -0.10
CA ALA A 155 7.25 3.85 -1.36
C ALA A 155 8.23 2.67 -1.53
N ALA A 156 8.82 2.17 -0.43
CA ALA A 156 9.61 0.95 -0.45
C ALA A 156 8.79 -0.27 -0.89
N ALA A 157 7.59 -0.43 -0.32
CA ALA A 157 6.71 -1.55 -0.66
C ALA A 157 6.13 -1.42 -2.07
N VAL A 158 5.75 -0.21 -2.47
CA VAL A 158 5.29 0.10 -3.84
C VAL A 158 6.38 -0.22 -4.86
N GLY A 159 7.61 0.24 -4.59
CA GLY A 159 8.75 -0.03 -5.43
C GLY A 159 9.09 -1.53 -5.51
N ALA A 160 8.93 -2.26 -4.41
CA ALA A 160 9.11 -3.71 -4.39
C ALA A 160 8.12 -4.42 -5.32
N VAL A 161 6.82 -4.18 -5.14
CA VAL A 161 5.82 -4.91 -5.91
C VAL A 161 5.79 -4.52 -7.39
N ALA A 162 6.02 -3.24 -7.70
CA ALA A 162 6.11 -2.79 -9.09
C ALA A 162 7.39 -3.29 -9.77
N GLY A 163 8.51 -3.32 -9.02
CA GLY A 163 9.81 -3.76 -9.52
C GLY A 163 9.84 -5.23 -9.96
N MET A 164 8.96 -6.08 -9.42
CA MET A 164 8.77 -7.46 -9.90
C MET A 164 8.38 -7.54 -11.38
N SER A 165 7.73 -6.48 -11.91
CA SER A 165 7.25 -6.39 -13.29
C SER A 165 8.19 -5.57 -14.20
N GLY A 166 9.39 -5.22 -13.70
CA GLY A 166 10.40 -4.47 -14.44
C GLY A 166 10.30 -2.95 -14.31
N VAL A 167 11.25 -2.26 -14.93
CA VAL A 167 11.46 -0.81 -14.77
C VAL A 167 10.28 0.01 -15.31
N THR A 168 9.67 -0.40 -16.43
CA THR A 168 8.51 0.31 -16.99
C THR A 168 7.33 0.30 -16.03
N ALA A 169 6.98 -0.86 -15.47
CA ALA A 169 5.92 -0.99 -14.47
C ALA A 169 6.25 -0.20 -13.20
N TRP A 170 7.51 -0.20 -12.77
CA TRP A 170 7.98 0.61 -11.64
C TRP A 170 7.78 2.11 -11.87
N VAL A 171 8.19 2.63 -13.03
CA VAL A 171 8.00 4.05 -13.38
C VAL A 171 6.51 4.38 -13.45
N LEU A 172 5.72 3.55 -14.14
CA LEU A 172 4.27 3.72 -14.24
C LEU A 172 3.60 3.72 -12.86
N ALA A 173 4.03 2.88 -11.91
CA ALA A 173 3.48 2.83 -10.57
C ALA A 173 3.60 4.19 -9.86
N PHE A 174 4.79 4.80 -9.88
CA PHE A 174 5.01 6.09 -9.24
C PHE A 174 4.37 7.25 -10.02
N VAL A 175 4.41 7.22 -11.35
CA VAL A 175 3.75 8.24 -12.19
C VAL A 175 2.24 8.22 -11.97
N VAL A 176 1.62 7.05 -12.03
CA VAL A 176 0.17 6.90 -11.82
C VAL A 176 -0.21 7.26 -10.38
N GLY A 177 0.53 6.76 -9.39
CA GLY A 177 0.25 7.11 -7.98
C GLY A 177 0.37 8.61 -7.72
N THR A 178 1.38 9.26 -8.29
CA THR A 178 1.56 10.71 -8.18
C THR A 178 0.49 11.48 -8.94
N ALA A 179 0.11 11.05 -10.14
CA ALA A 179 -0.94 11.69 -10.93
C ALA A 179 -2.30 11.59 -10.22
N LEU A 180 -2.66 10.42 -9.68
CA LEU A 180 -3.86 10.23 -8.89
C LEU A 180 -3.86 11.12 -7.63
N GLY A 181 -2.73 11.19 -6.93
CA GLY A 181 -2.56 12.06 -5.77
C GLY A 181 -2.71 13.55 -6.12
N ALA A 182 -2.14 13.98 -7.25
CA ALA A 182 -2.26 15.35 -7.73
C ALA A 182 -3.70 15.72 -8.08
N VAL A 183 -4.42 14.84 -8.81
CA VAL A 183 -5.85 15.04 -9.11
C VAL A 183 -6.67 15.14 -7.82
N ALA A 184 -6.41 14.25 -6.85
CA ALA A 184 -7.09 14.28 -5.57
C ALA A 184 -6.78 15.56 -4.77
N ALA A 185 -5.54 16.05 -4.82
CA ALA A 185 -5.14 17.30 -4.18
C ALA A 185 -5.85 18.50 -4.79
N ILE A 186 -5.98 18.55 -6.12
CA ILE A 186 -6.75 19.59 -6.82
C ILE A 186 -8.22 19.55 -6.37
N VAL A 187 -8.85 18.37 -6.35
CA VAL A 187 -10.24 18.22 -5.91
C VAL A 187 -10.41 18.63 -4.44
N ALA A 188 -9.46 18.29 -3.57
CA ALA A 188 -9.47 18.68 -2.16
C ALA A 188 -9.36 20.20 -2.00
N ALA A 189 -8.46 20.85 -2.75
CA ALA A 189 -8.30 22.29 -2.77
C ALA A 189 -9.58 23.02 -3.24
N LEU A 190 -10.21 22.53 -4.32
CA LEU A 190 -11.50 23.04 -4.81
C LEU A 190 -12.62 22.91 -3.75
N ARG A 191 -12.53 21.89 -2.88
CA ARG A 191 -13.45 21.66 -1.76
C ARG A 191 -13.00 22.34 -0.46
N LYS A 192 -11.98 23.21 -0.50
CA LYS A 192 -11.43 23.93 0.66
C LYS A 192 -10.99 23.01 1.81
N ARG A 193 -10.50 21.80 1.49
CA ARG A 193 -9.88 20.90 2.46
C ARG A 193 -8.40 21.22 2.59
N SER A 194 -7.91 21.34 3.81
CA SER A 194 -6.53 21.74 4.11
C SER A 194 -5.53 20.58 4.08
N THR A 195 -5.99 19.34 4.28
CA THR A 195 -5.12 18.16 4.34
C THR A 195 -5.65 17.04 3.44
N LEU A 196 -4.74 16.44 2.67
CA LEU A 196 -5.01 15.24 1.89
C LEU A 196 -3.92 14.20 2.15
N PRO A 197 -4.27 13.00 2.63
CA PRO A 197 -3.33 11.90 2.78
C PRO A 197 -2.87 11.39 1.41
N TYR A 198 -1.56 11.22 1.25
CA TYR A 198 -0.95 10.78 0.00
C TYR A 198 -0.90 9.24 -0.14
N GLY A 199 -0.86 8.52 0.99
CA GLY A 199 -0.71 7.06 1.04
C GLY A 199 -1.71 6.28 0.17
N PRO A 200 -3.03 6.58 0.16
CA PRO A 200 -3.99 5.90 -0.71
C PRO A 200 -3.62 5.93 -2.19
N TRP A 201 -3.12 7.06 -2.67
CA TRP A 201 -2.80 7.25 -4.09
C TRP A 201 -1.49 6.57 -4.45
N LEU A 202 -0.50 6.66 -3.55
CA LEU A 202 0.76 5.94 -3.71
C LEU A 202 0.56 4.41 -3.74
N TRP A 203 -0.29 3.88 -2.85
CA TRP A 203 -0.63 2.46 -2.81
C TRP A 203 -1.38 1.98 -4.07
N LEU A 204 -2.25 2.83 -4.64
CA LEU A 204 -2.95 2.52 -5.89
C LEU A 204 -2.03 2.49 -7.12
N GLY A 205 -0.91 3.23 -7.08
CA GLY A 205 0.06 3.31 -8.17
C GLY A 205 0.41 1.96 -8.82
N PRO A 206 1.02 1.00 -8.09
CA PRO A 206 1.41 -0.29 -8.64
C PRO A 206 0.20 -1.15 -9.05
N ILE A 207 -0.94 -1.00 -8.37
CA ILE A 207 -2.19 -1.71 -8.71
C ILE A 207 -2.71 -1.21 -10.05
N VAL A 208 -2.70 0.09 -10.32
CA VAL A 208 -3.17 0.59 -11.61
C VAL A 208 -2.12 0.36 -12.70
N ALA A 209 -0.83 0.51 -12.39
CA ALA A 209 0.25 0.28 -13.35
C ALA A 209 0.27 -1.15 -13.89
N LEU A 210 0.02 -2.15 -13.03
CA LEU A 210 -0.09 -3.54 -13.49
C LEU A 210 -1.29 -3.73 -14.45
N ALA A 211 -2.38 -2.97 -14.30
CA ALA A 211 -3.54 -3.07 -15.19
C ALA A 211 -3.30 -2.46 -16.57
N LEU A 212 -2.28 -1.60 -16.68
CA LEU A 212 -1.90 -0.89 -17.90
C LEU A 212 -0.73 -1.54 -18.65
N ASN A 213 -0.14 -2.59 -18.08
CA ASN A 213 1.04 -3.29 -18.59
C ASN A 213 0.63 -4.64 -19.20
#